data_AF-A0A9Q3Q5H3-F1
#
_entry.id   AF-A0A9Q3Q5H3-F1
#
_cell.length_a   1.000
_cell.length_b   1.000
_cell.length_c   1.000
_cell.angle_alpha   90.00
_cell.angle_beta   90.00
_cell.angle_gamma   90.00
#
_symmetry.space_group_name_H-M   'P 1'
#
loop_
_entity.id
_entity.type
_entity.pdbx_description
1 polymer ?
#
loop_
_entity_poly.entity_id
_entity_poly.type
_entity_poly.pdbx_seq_one_letter_code
_entity_poly.pdbx_strand_id
1 'polypeptide(L)'
;MKAVHGENSVEVELSEDLSHKHPTFPVSLIKPYKSSDAENFPLRNKVPQVIPPIKSSGSKRITKVLKERKLRTNKVREYLVRYSDPTSEDEWLPEKEIPEATKLLRGFRHTRNSNITKQYSFFRGRECEP
;
A
#
# COMPACT_ATOMS: atom_id res chain seq x y z
N MET A 1 -15.38 -40.05 -1.62
CA MET A 1 -14.20 -39.73 -0.79
C MET A 1 -14.55 -40.04 0.65
N LYS A 2 -13.88 -41.00 1.29
CA LYS A 2 -14.12 -41.35 2.70
C LYS A 2 -13.47 -40.28 3.57
N ALA A 3 -14.22 -39.64 4.45
CA ALA A 3 -13.65 -38.76 5.47
C ALA A 3 -12.77 -39.63 6.38
N VAL A 4 -11.46 -39.40 6.35
CA VAL A 4 -10.46 -40.23 7.05
C VAL A 4 -10.34 -39.82 8.52
N HIS A 5 -11.05 -38.79 8.94
CA HIS A 5 -10.79 -38.07 10.18
C HIS A 5 -12.10 -37.75 10.92
N GLY A 6 -12.08 -37.93 12.25
CA GLY A 6 -13.24 -37.75 13.13
C GLY A 6 -13.53 -36.28 13.46
N GLU A 7 -14.59 -36.03 14.22
CA GLU A 7 -15.11 -34.67 14.53
C GLU A 7 -14.10 -33.76 15.26
N ASN A 8 -13.09 -34.33 15.93
CA ASN A 8 -12.06 -33.61 16.68
C ASN A 8 -10.69 -33.56 15.96
N SER A 9 -10.67 -33.73 14.65
CA SER A 9 -9.44 -33.68 13.84
C SER A 9 -9.21 -32.29 13.26
N VAL A 10 -7.95 -31.91 13.11
CA VAL A 10 -7.53 -30.63 12.51
C VAL A 10 -6.48 -30.93 11.44
N GLU A 11 -6.73 -30.46 10.21
CA GLU A 11 -5.76 -30.51 9.12
C GLU A 11 -4.84 -29.30 9.20
N VAL A 12 -3.54 -29.53 9.03
CA VAL A 12 -2.52 -28.48 9.08
C VAL A 12 -1.80 -28.43 7.74
N GLU A 13 -1.99 -27.35 7.00
CA GLU A 13 -1.22 -27.07 5.79
C GLU A 13 0.13 -26.46 6.18
N LEU A 14 1.23 -27.12 5.78
CA LEU A 14 2.59 -26.66 6.06
C LEU A 14 3.21 -26.06 4.79
N SER A 15 4.00 -24.99 4.94
CA SER A 15 4.82 -24.46 3.85
C SER A 15 5.90 -25.46 3.41
N GLU A 16 6.37 -25.35 2.16
CA GLU A 16 7.35 -26.27 1.57
C GLU A 16 8.61 -26.45 2.44
N ASP A 17 9.08 -25.37 3.06
CA ASP A 17 10.23 -25.33 3.97
C ASP A 17 10.04 -26.14 5.27
N LEU A 18 8.79 -26.42 5.65
CA LEU A 18 8.41 -27.12 6.87
C LEU A 18 7.94 -28.56 6.59
N SER A 19 7.77 -28.93 5.32
CA SER A 19 7.31 -30.27 4.89
C SER A 19 8.28 -31.40 5.26
N HIS A 20 9.58 -31.09 5.32
CA HIS A 20 10.64 -32.06 5.64
C HIS A 20 10.91 -32.21 7.15
N LYS A 21 10.31 -31.36 8.00
CA LYS A 21 10.49 -31.43 9.45
C LYS A 21 9.36 -32.23 10.06
N HIS A 22 9.67 -33.10 11.05
CA HIS A 22 8.62 -33.77 11.81
C HIS A 22 7.79 -32.74 12.58
N PRO A 23 6.50 -32.60 12.28
CA PRO A 23 5.67 -31.61 12.94
C PRO A 23 5.54 -31.99 14.41
N THR A 24 6.18 -31.20 15.27
CA THR A 24 6.12 -31.39 16.72
C THR A 24 5.31 -30.24 17.30
N PHE A 25 4.06 -30.52 17.68
CA PHE A 25 3.20 -29.54 18.31
C PHE A 25 3.22 -29.76 19.83
N PRO A 26 3.50 -28.73 20.64
CA PRO A 26 3.25 -28.81 22.06
C PRO A 26 1.77 -29.13 22.28
N VAL A 27 1.49 -30.19 23.06
CA VAL A 27 0.12 -30.63 23.36
C VAL A 27 -0.69 -29.52 24.04
N SER A 28 -0.03 -28.56 24.69
CA SER A 28 -0.63 -27.36 25.28
C SER A 28 -1.22 -26.37 24.26
N LEU A 29 -0.78 -26.43 22.99
CA LEU A 29 -1.30 -25.58 21.92
C LEU A 29 -2.54 -26.18 21.23
N ILE A 30 -2.80 -27.47 21.41
CA ILE A 30 -3.94 -28.17 20.82
C ILE A 30 -5.07 -28.18 21.85
N LYS A 31 -5.75 -27.05 22.01
CA LYS A 31 -6.97 -26.99 22.81
C LYS A 31 -8.16 -27.40 21.91
N PRO A 32 -8.93 -28.44 22.28
CA PRO A 32 -10.14 -28.78 21.54
C PRO A 32 -11.07 -27.56 21.46
N TYR A 33 -11.53 -27.22 20.27
CA TYR A 33 -12.52 -26.18 20.10
C TYR A 33 -13.82 -26.64 20.77
N LYS A 34 -14.28 -25.87 21.76
CA LYS A 34 -15.60 -26.05 22.37
C LYS A 34 -16.48 -24.90 21.93
N SER A 35 -17.63 -25.20 21.35
CA SER A 35 -18.67 -24.20 21.16
C SER A 35 -19.01 -23.55 22.50
N SER A 36 -19.34 -22.26 22.46
CA SER A 36 -19.73 -21.50 23.65
C SER A 36 -21.01 -22.11 24.24
N ASP A 37 -20.88 -22.77 25.38
CA ASP A 37 -22.00 -23.35 26.12
C ASP A 37 -22.80 -22.25 26.82
N ALA A 38 -24.06 -22.08 26.43
CA ALA A 38 -24.93 -21.02 26.93
C ALA A 38 -25.44 -21.29 28.36
N GLU A 39 -25.49 -22.54 28.80
CA GLU A 39 -25.94 -22.89 30.15
C GLU A 39 -24.85 -22.62 31.20
N ASN A 40 -23.60 -22.95 30.86
CA ASN A 40 -22.46 -22.72 31.74
C ASN A 40 -21.99 -21.25 31.74
N PHE A 41 -22.28 -20.49 30.67
CA PHE A 41 -21.86 -19.10 30.54
C PHE A 41 -23.00 -18.17 30.07
N PRO A 42 -24.08 -18.03 30.85
CA PRO A 42 -25.28 -17.28 30.45
C PRO A 42 -25.04 -15.77 30.28
N LEU A 43 -23.98 -15.24 30.90
CA LEU A 43 -23.58 -13.83 30.79
C LEU A 43 -22.68 -13.52 29.59
N ARG A 44 -22.30 -14.54 28.79
CA ARG A 44 -21.46 -14.36 27.61
C ARG A 44 -22.29 -13.87 26.43
N ASN A 45 -22.75 -12.62 26.53
CA ASN A 45 -23.40 -11.95 25.41
C ASN A 45 -22.40 -11.81 24.25
N LYS A 46 -22.82 -12.17 23.04
CA LYS A 46 -22.07 -11.90 21.81
C LYS A 46 -22.00 -10.39 21.66
N VAL A 47 -20.97 -9.76 22.22
CA VAL A 47 -20.72 -8.34 22.00
C VAL A 47 -20.63 -8.16 20.49
N PRO A 48 -21.48 -7.32 19.88
CA PRO A 48 -21.37 -7.07 18.45
C PRO A 48 -19.94 -6.59 18.19
N GLN A 49 -19.25 -7.27 17.29
CA GLN A 49 -17.90 -6.90 16.91
C GLN A 49 -17.98 -5.47 16.36
N VAL A 50 -17.53 -4.49 17.15
CA VAL A 50 -17.45 -3.10 16.72
C VAL A 50 -16.28 -3.04 15.75
N ILE A 51 -16.57 -3.26 14.46
CA ILE A 51 -15.60 -3.01 13.41
C ILE A 51 -15.40 -1.49 13.42
N PRO A 52 -14.18 -0.99 13.71
CA PRO A 52 -13.94 0.43 13.66
C PRO A 52 -14.27 0.93 12.25
N PRO A 53 -14.91 2.10 12.10
CA PRO A 53 -15.20 2.63 10.78
C PRO A 53 -13.90 2.75 10.01
N ILE A 54 -13.78 1.98 8.92
CA ILE A 54 -12.73 2.18 7.93
C ILE A 54 -12.97 3.60 7.43
N LYS A 55 -12.08 4.53 7.79
CA LYS A 55 -12.09 5.87 7.21
C LYS A 55 -11.99 5.64 5.71
N SER A 56 -13.10 5.82 4.98
CA SER A 56 -13.02 5.91 3.54
C SER A 56 -12.01 7.02 3.30
N SER A 57 -10.85 6.66 2.77
CA SER A 57 -9.88 7.64 2.33
C SER A 57 -10.63 8.42 1.26
N GLY A 58 -11.20 9.57 1.64
CA GLY A 58 -11.81 10.50 0.69
C GLY A 58 -10.84 10.66 -0.46
N SER A 59 -11.35 10.77 -1.68
CA SER A 59 -10.55 10.88 -2.89
C SER A 59 -9.40 11.85 -2.66
N LYS A 60 -8.17 11.31 -2.51
CA LYS A 60 -7.01 12.09 -2.09
C LYS A 60 -6.81 13.19 -3.13
N ARG A 61 -6.99 14.45 -2.73
CA ARG A 61 -6.92 15.56 -3.68
C ARG A 61 -5.47 15.83 -4.02
N ILE A 62 -5.16 15.82 -5.31
CA ILE A 62 -3.82 16.08 -5.80
C ILE A 62 -3.60 17.59 -5.92
N THR A 63 -2.51 18.09 -5.34
CA THR A 63 -2.16 19.51 -5.34
C THR A 63 -1.11 19.85 -6.38
N LYS A 64 -0.03 19.05 -6.50
CA LYS A 64 1.11 19.39 -7.35
C LYS A 64 1.84 18.16 -7.87
N VAL A 65 2.39 18.27 -9.09
CA VAL A 65 3.34 17.31 -9.65
C VAL A 65 4.77 17.80 -9.41
N LEU A 66 5.62 16.94 -8.86
CA LEU A 66 6.99 17.27 -8.46
C LEU A 66 8.04 16.79 -9.46
N LYS A 67 7.90 15.56 -9.96
CA LYS A 67 8.89 14.90 -10.81
C LYS A 67 8.21 14.07 -11.90
N GLU A 68 8.99 13.78 -12.94
CA GLU A 68 8.63 12.90 -14.06
C GLU A 68 9.68 11.78 -14.10
N ARG A 69 9.24 10.53 -14.32
CA ARG A 69 10.12 9.42 -14.69
C ARG A 69 9.55 8.64 -15.87
N LYS A 70 10.43 8.03 -16.65
CA LYS A 70 10.06 7.12 -17.75
C LYS A 70 10.40 5.70 -17.35
N LEU A 71 9.40 4.82 -17.36
CA LEU A 71 9.61 3.40 -17.17
C LEU A 71 10.19 2.78 -18.45
N ARG A 72 11.30 2.04 -18.31
CA ARG A 72 11.95 1.36 -19.43
C ARG A 72 11.07 0.24 -20.01
N THR A 73 10.30 -0.42 -19.15
CA THR A 73 9.49 -1.60 -19.49
C THR A 73 8.31 -1.26 -20.42
N ASN A 74 7.56 -0.20 -20.10
CA ASN A 74 6.27 0.06 -20.77
C ASN A 74 6.26 1.35 -21.63
N LYS A 75 7.38 2.07 -21.75
CA LYS A 75 7.44 3.43 -22.35
C LYS A 75 6.42 4.43 -21.75
N VAL A 76 5.83 4.09 -20.61
CA VAL A 76 4.87 4.93 -19.88
C VAL A 76 5.62 5.92 -19.00
N ARG A 77 5.10 7.15 -18.94
CA ARG A 77 5.57 8.18 -18.01
C ARG A 77 4.78 8.11 -16.73
N GLU A 78 5.49 8.17 -15.62
CA GLU A 78 4.90 8.35 -14.30
C GLU A 78 5.31 9.71 -13.75
N TYR A 79 4.44 10.24 -12.91
CA TYR A 79 4.59 11.55 -12.30
C TYR A 79 4.55 11.38 -10.79
N LEU A 80 5.48 12.00 -10.08
CA LEU A 80 5.49 12.03 -8.63
C LEU A 80 4.52 13.12 -8.18
N VAL A 81 3.50 12.71 -7.45
CA VAL A 81 2.36 13.53 -7.09
C VAL A 81 2.35 13.82 -5.61
N ARG A 82 2.07 15.08 -5.27
CA ARG A 82 1.87 15.55 -3.90
C ARG A 82 0.39 15.82 -3.64
N TYR A 83 -0.11 15.19 -2.58
CA TYR A 83 -1.49 15.38 -2.11
C TYR A 83 -1.65 16.66 -1.30
N SER A 84 -2.90 17.11 -1.13
CA SER A 84 -3.26 18.21 -0.23
C SER A 84 -3.00 17.87 1.23
N ASP A 85 -3.19 16.61 1.58
CA ASP A 85 -3.16 16.16 2.95
C ASP A 85 -1.70 15.95 3.37
N PRO A 86 -1.24 16.61 4.44
CA PRO A 86 0.17 16.55 4.86
C PRO A 86 0.57 15.17 5.40
N THR A 87 -0.40 14.32 5.72
CA THR A 87 -0.19 12.94 6.17
C THR A 87 -0.01 11.98 5.00
N SER A 88 -0.50 12.33 3.80
CA SER A 88 -0.38 11.48 2.63
C SER A 88 1.02 11.61 2.02
N GLU A 89 1.68 10.48 1.85
CA GLU A 89 3.00 10.44 1.22
C GLU A 89 2.94 10.72 -0.28
N ASP A 90 4.06 11.20 -0.85
CA ASP A 90 4.17 11.47 -2.28
C ASP A 90 4.20 10.15 -3.07
N GLU A 91 3.37 10.01 -4.10
CA GLU A 91 3.16 8.76 -4.84
C GLU A 91 3.47 8.90 -6.34
N TRP A 92 4.00 7.84 -6.97
CA TRP A 92 4.21 7.81 -8.42
C TRP A 92 2.95 7.29 -9.12
N LEU A 93 2.31 8.14 -9.90
CA LEU A 93 1.09 7.81 -10.62
C LEU A 93 1.25 7.96 -12.14
N PRO A 94 0.60 7.09 -12.93
CA PRO A 94 0.48 7.28 -14.37
C PRO A 94 -0.48 8.44 -14.69
N GLU A 95 -0.37 9.00 -15.90
CA GLU A 95 -1.19 10.14 -16.35
C GLU A 95 -2.70 9.90 -16.24
N LYS A 96 -3.13 8.63 -16.40
CA LYS A 96 -4.55 8.23 -16.39
C LYS A 96 -5.18 8.29 -14.99
N GLU A 97 -4.39 8.17 -13.94
CA GLU A 97 -4.87 8.10 -12.56
C GLU A 97 -4.87 9.48 -11.88
N ILE A 98 -4.37 10.51 -12.57
CA ILE A 98 -4.31 11.88 -12.04
C ILE A 98 -5.59 12.63 -12.45
N PRO A 99 -6.43 13.08 -11.50
CA PRO A 99 -7.56 13.95 -11.79
C PRO A 99 -7.05 15.31 -12.29
N GLU A 100 -7.69 15.85 -13.33
CA GLU A 100 -7.27 17.11 -13.98
C GLU A 100 -5.80 17.11 -14.47
N ALA A 101 -5.28 15.96 -14.90
CA ALA A 101 -3.88 15.78 -15.31
C ALA A 101 -3.37 16.88 -16.27
N THR A 102 -4.19 17.30 -17.25
CA THR A 102 -3.82 18.30 -18.26
C THR A 102 -3.39 19.64 -17.63
N LYS A 103 -4.12 20.12 -16.62
CA LYS A 103 -3.85 21.39 -15.94
C LYS A 103 -2.59 21.31 -15.10
N LEU A 104 -2.45 20.24 -14.31
CA LEU A 104 -1.31 20.04 -13.41
C LEU A 104 -0.01 19.81 -14.19
N LEU A 105 -0.06 18.98 -15.24
CA LEU A 105 1.09 18.72 -16.10
C LEU A 105 1.50 19.94 -16.92
N ARG A 106 0.54 20.77 -17.36
CA ARG A 106 0.85 22.05 -18.01
C ARG A 106 1.64 22.94 -17.06
N GLY A 107 1.19 23.13 -15.82
CA GLY A 107 1.91 23.91 -14.81
C GLY A 107 3.33 23.38 -14.55
N PHE A 108 3.46 22.07 -14.39
CA PHE A 108 4.75 21.40 -14.17
C PHE A 108 5.75 21.64 -15.32
N ARG A 109 5.30 21.55 -16.58
CA ARG A 109 6.16 21.80 -17.76
C ARG A 109 6.68 23.24 -17.80
N HIS A 110 5.85 24.22 -17.44
CA HIS A 110 6.28 25.63 -17.37
C HIS A 110 7.35 25.82 -16.29
N THR A 111 7.13 25.26 -15.09
CA THR A 111 8.10 25.38 -14.00
C THR A 111 9.43 24.69 -14.33
N ARG A 112 9.38 23.51 -14.95
CA ARG A 112 10.58 22.77 -15.36
C ARG A 112 11.43 23.57 -16.34
N ASN A 113 10.79 24.12 -17.37
CA ASN A 113 11.49 24.91 -18.39
C ASN A 113 12.14 26.15 -17.77
N SER A 114 11.46 26.84 -16.85
CA SER A 114 12.03 28.01 -16.16
C SER A 114 13.27 27.67 -15.31
N ASN A 115 13.29 26.51 -14.64
CA ASN A 115 14.44 26.08 -13.84
C ASN A 115 15.62 25.69 -14.71
N ILE A 116 15.36 25.04 -15.86
CA ILE A 116 16.38 24.72 -16.85
C ILE A 116 17.01 26.02 -17.41
N THR A 117 16.20 27.00 -17.80
CA THR A 117 16.70 28.29 -18.30
C THR A 117 17.54 29.02 -17.26
N LYS A 118 17.12 29.03 -15.98
CA LYS A 118 17.89 29.63 -14.87
C LYS A 118 19.23 28.92 -14.63
N GLN A 119 19.27 27.60 -14.76
CA GLN A 119 20.50 26.82 -14.65
C GLN A 119 21.47 27.20 -15.77
N TYR A 120 21.01 27.31 -17.02
CA TYR A 120 21.86 27.71 -18.14
C TYR A 120 22.35 29.16 -18.07
N SER A 121 21.55 30.10 -17.53
CA SER A 121 22.02 31.48 -17.31
C SER A 121 23.08 31.58 -16.21
N PHE A 122 23.10 30.67 -15.25
CA PHE A 122 24.10 30.65 -14.18
C PHE A 122 25.49 30.18 -14.66
N PHE A 123 25.53 29.27 -15.64
CA PHE A 123 26.80 28.76 -16.20
C PHE A 123 27.46 29.71 -17.21
N ARG A 124 26.73 30.69 -17.78
CA ARG A 124 27.28 31.67 -18.73
C ARG A 124 28.01 32.86 -18.09
N GLY A 125 28.04 32.96 -16.76
CA GLY A 125 28.62 34.10 -16.04
C GLY A 125 30.03 33.89 -15.46
N ARG A 126 30.72 32.78 -15.77
CA ARG A 126 32.13 32.58 -15.38
C ARG A 126 33.01 32.55 -16.62
N GLU A 127 33.14 33.69 -17.28
CA GLU A 127 34.27 33.92 -18.19
C GLU A 127 35.50 34.20 -17.33
N CYS A 128 36.62 33.56 -17.69
CA CYS A 128 37.89 33.63 -17.00
C CYS A 128 38.43 35.06 -17.01
N GLU A 129 38.78 35.61 -15.84
CA GLU A 129 39.69 36.75 -15.78
C GLU A 129 41.15 36.27 -15.93
N PRO A 130 42.01 37.02 -16.63
CA PRO A 130 43.34 36.59 -17.08
C PRO A 130 44.39 36.46 -15.97
#